data_AF-A0A820F3C3-F1
#
_entry.id   AF-A0A820F3C3-F1
#
_cell.length_a   1.000
_cell.length_b   1.000
_cell.length_c   1.000
_cell.angle_alpha   90.00
_cell.angle_beta   90.00
_cell.angle_gamma   90.00
#
_symmetry.space_group_name_H-M   'P 1'
#
loop_
_entity.id
_entity.type
_entity.pdbx_description
1 polymer ?
#
loop_
_entity_poly.entity_id
_entity_poly.type
_entity_poly.pdbx_seq_one_letter_code
_entity_poly.pdbx_strand_id
1 'polypeptide(L)'
;RPLLQSFFKSFPIKDIPFGKNNTFCFDSESFRYLVALQRSLVFKEIERDEFEKSWIRSVEEAQRFRNYLCKELRSYRKNIEWQSVQEIQFQINSIIRPMLEAIRNILRNILLFDVNSYIKLKPVKVNEDSVICYPYERQRQQFGQYWILLDHLHSLSNQCSLDQHSPGAYRLGYEYVYDRINESLVDLNQQRTVLCKISAELARFLTASQLNQEDPFLFGLIRMITEENMICQKENQNHINQKLIIELEKFKNEYQNFNAKYSKKKNKPLSDIYELIKSVNEISMVKKQLHAIRKYHKSLLTANEQNFYEESTDF
;
A
#
# COMPACT_ATOMS: atom_id res chain seq x y z
N ARG A 1 0.73 33.11 -22.33
CA ARG A 1 -0.25 32.75 -21.28
C ARG A 1 0.38 32.97 -19.90
N PRO A 2 0.12 34.12 -19.25
CA PRO A 2 0.76 34.50 -17.97
C PRO A 2 0.48 33.51 -16.84
N LEU A 3 -0.75 32.98 -16.77
CA LEU A 3 -1.18 32.01 -15.75
C LEU A 3 -0.42 30.67 -15.80
N LEU A 4 -0.11 30.16 -17.00
CA LEU A 4 0.69 28.95 -17.14
C LEU A 4 2.14 29.19 -16.69
N GLN A 5 2.70 30.36 -16.99
CA GLN A 5 4.05 30.70 -16.55
C GLN A 5 4.13 30.89 -15.03
N SER A 6 3.12 31.49 -14.39
CA SER A 6 3.05 31.55 -12.93
C SER A 6 2.86 30.18 -12.29
N PHE A 7 2.05 29.31 -12.92
CA PHE A 7 1.88 27.92 -12.49
C PHE A 7 3.18 27.13 -12.57
N PHE A 8 3.91 27.17 -13.68
CA PHE A 8 5.23 26.52 -13.80
C PHE A 8 6.25 27.07 -12.80
N LYS A 9 6.25 28.38 -12.53
CA LYS A 9 7.10 28.98 -11.49
C LYS A 9 6.76 28.50 -10.08
N SER A 10 5.53 28.03 -9.85
CA SER A 10 5.10 27.47 -8.56
C SER A 10 5.47 26.00 -8.38
N PHE A 11 5.90 25.29 -9.45
CA PHE A 11 6.38 23.92 -9.29
C PHE A 11 7.71 23.88 -8.54
N PRO A 12 7.86 22.95 -7.58
CA PRO A 12 9.13 22.75 -6.88
C PRO A 12 10.23 22.24 -7.81
N ILE A 13 9.86 21.65 -8.95
CA ILE A 13 10.78 21.06 -9.91
C ILE A 13 11.22 22.14 -10.90
N LYS A 14 12.49 22.51 -10.81
CA LYS A 14 13.16 23.33 -11.82
C LYS A 14 13.48 22.42 -13.02
N ASP A 15 13.28 22.94 -14.23
CA ASP A 15 13.60 22.27 -15.49
C ASP A 15 12.67 21.13 -15.94
N ILE A 16 11.37 21.18 -15.62
CA ILE A 16 10.39 20.38 -16.38
C ILE A 16 10.35 20.93 -17.81
N PRO A 17 10.76 20.16 -18.85
CA PRO A 17 10.65 20.63 -20.21
C PRO A 17 9.18 20.90 -20.51
N PHE A 18 8.87 22.08 -21.05
CA PHE A 18 7.53 22.43 -21.49
C PHE A 18 7.63 23.07 -22.87
N GLY A 19 7.04 22.40 -23.85
CA GLY A 19 7.15 22.75 -25.26
C GLY A 19 5.99 22.19 -26.07
N LYS A 20 5.96 22.52 -27.36
CA LYS A 20 4.89 22.07 -28.27
C LYS A 20 4.83 20.55 -28.38
N ASN A 21 5.97 19.87 -28.27
CA ASN A 21 6.09 18.41 -28.33
C ASN A 21 5.41 17.68 -27.16
N ASN A 22 5.31 18.32 -26.00
CA ASN A 22 4.71 17.71 -24.79
C ASN A 22 3.49 18.47 -24.25
N THR A 23 2.92 19.35 -25.07
CA THR A 23 1.64 20.02 -24.82
C THR A 23 0.60 19.39 -25.72
N PHE A 24 -0.46 18.82 -25.15
CA PHE A 24 -1.53 18.15 -25.89
C PHE A 24 -2.85 18.89 -25.63
N CYS A 25 -3.61 19.16 -26.68
CA CYS A 25 -4.84 19.92 -26.59
C CYS A 25 -6.02 19.03 -27.00
N PHE A 26 -6.81 18.62 -26.01
CA PHE A 26 -8.05 17.89 -26.23
C PHE A 26 -9.21 18.87 -26.25
N ASP A 27 -9.96 18.89 -27.34
CA ASP A 27 -11.17 19.71 -27.40
C ASP A 27 -12.31 18.97 -26.69
N SER A 28 -12.91 19.63 -25.70
CA SER A 28 -14.00 19.05 -24.93
C SER A 28 -15.29 18.88 -25.74
N GLU A 29 -15.45 19.63 -26.84
CA GLU A 29 -16.64 19.54 -27.69
C GLU A 29 -16.71 18.22 -28.43
N SER A 30 -15.57 17.63 -28.79
CA SER A 30 -15.54 16.32 -29.46
C SER A 30 -16.12 15.20 -28.59
N PHE A 31 -15.87 15.24 -27.28
CA PHE A 31 -16.44 14.28 -26.32
C PHE A 31 -17.94 14.50 -26.11
N ARG A 32 -18.38 15.76 -26.04
CA ARG A 32 -19.81 16.08 -25.90
C ARG A 32 -20.60 15.65 -27.12
N TYR A 33 -20.03 15.81 -28.32
CA TYR A 33 -20.64 15.36 -29.57
C TYR A 33 -20.86 13.83 -29.58
N LEU A 34 -19.87 13.04 -29.16
CA LEU A 34 -20.00 11.58 -29.03
C LEU A 34 -21.12 11.16 -28.08
N VAL A 35 -21.20 11.79 -26.91
CA VAL A 35 -22.27 11.52 -25.93
C VAL A 35 -23.64 11.90 -26.51
N ALA A 36 -23.71 12.98 -27.28
CA ALA A 36 -24.95 13.40 -27.92
C ALA A 36 -25.40 12.43 -29.03
N LEU A 37 -24.46 11.91 -29.84
CA LEU A 37 -24.75 10.87 -30.82
C LEU A 37 -25.24 9.57 -30.16
N GLN A 38 -24.64 9.15 -29.04
CA GLN A 38 -25.11 7.98 -28.27
C GLN A 38 -26.54 8.16 -27.76
N ARG A 39 -26.96 9.40 -27.53
CA ARG A 39 -28.34 9.75 -27.13
C ARG A 39 -29.26 10.03 -28.32
N SER A 40 -28.83 9.70 -29.53
CA SER A 40 -29.59 9.89 -30.77
C SER A 40 -30.02 11.34 -31.01
N LEU A 41 -29.24 12.32 -30.53
CA LEU A 41 -29.48 13.73 -30.82
C LEU A 41 -29.12 14.03 -32.27
N VAL A 42 -30.01 14.75 -32.96
CA VAL A 42 -29.83 15.12 -34.37
C VAL A 42 -29.20 16.51 -34.44
N PHE A 43 -28.13 16.61 -35.22
CA PHE A 43 -27.39 17.85 -35.47
C PHE A 43 -27.61 18.34 -36.88
N LYS A 44 -27.51 19.65 -37.09
CA LYS A 44 -27.44 20.19 -38.45
C LYS A 44 -26.12 19.77 -39.10
N GLU A 45 -26.12 19.68 -40.43
CA GLU A 45 -24.95 19.25 -41.20
C GLU A 45 -23.69 20.08 -40.91
N ILE A 46 -23.85 21.40 -40.77
CA ILE A 46 -22.74 22.32 -40.43
C ILE A 46 -22.16 22.02 -39.04
N GLU A 47 -23.02 21.78 -38.05
CA GLU A 47 -22.58 21.48 -36.67
C GLU A 47 -21.86 20.13 -36.64
N ARG A 48 -22.38 19.14 -37.36
CA ARG A 48 -21.76 17.83 -37.52
C ARG A 48 -20.35 17.93 -38.10
N ASP A 49 -20.17 18.71 -39.17
CA ASP A 49 -18.86 18.94 -39.78
C ASP A 49 -17.85 19.56 -38.81
N GLU A 50 -18.29 20.52 -37.99
CA GLU A 50 -17.42 21.15 -36.98
C GLU A 50 -17.02 20.16 -35.89
N PHE A 51 -17.98 19.38 -35.39
CA PHE A 51 -17.71 18.37 -34.37
C PHE A 51 -16.82 17.24 -34.89
N GLU A 52 -17.01 16.80 -36.13
CA GLU A 52 -16.19 15.76 -36.76
C GLU A 52 -14.75 16.22 -36.96
N LYS A 53 -14.54 17.47 -37.42
CA LYS A 53 -13.20 18.07 -37.51
C LYS A 53 -12.54 18.20 -36.14
N SER A 54 -13.30 18.61 -35.12
CA SER A 54 -12.82 18.68 -33.73
C SER A 54 -12.43 17.28 -33.22
N TRP A 55 -13.25 16.26 -33.52
CA TRP A 55 -12.99 14.86 -33.17
C TRP A 55 -11.72 14.30 -33.80
N ILE A 56 -11.55 14.45 -35.11
CA ILE A 56 -10.34 14.02 -35.82
C ILE A 56 -9.09 14.62 -35.16
N ARG A 57 -9.13 15.92 -34.86
CA ARG A 57 -8.02 16.61 -34.19
C ARG A 57 -7.76 16.07 -32.79
N SER A 58 -8.80 15.81 -32.00
CA SER A 58 -8.67 15.21 -30.66
C SER A 58 -8.08 13.79 -30.72
N VAL A 59 -8.45 12.99 -31.73
CA VAL A 59 -7.86 11.66 -31.98
C VAL A 59 -6.39 11.76 -32.37
N GLU A 60 -6.02 12.68 -33.26
CA GLU A 60 -4.62 12.94 -33.63
C GLU A 60 -3.79 13.36 -32.41
N GLU A 61 -4.31 14.25 -31.57
CA GLU A 61 -3.67 14.70 -30.34
C GLU A 61 -3.54 13.58 -29.31
N ALA A 62 -4.53 12.68 -29.20
CA ALA A 62 -4.46 11.49 -28.37
C ALA A 62 -3.36 10.53 -28.85
N GLN A 63 -3.28 10.30 -30.16
CA GLN A 63 -2.24 9.48 -30.77
C GLN A 63 -0.85 10.10 -30.53
N ARG A 64 -0.73 11.42 -30.65
CA ARG A 64 0.51 12.18 -30.37
C ARG A 64 0.89 12.06 -28.90
N PHE A 65 -0.06 12.19 -27.98
CA PHE A 65 0.15 12.00 -26.55
C PHE A 65 0.65 10.59 -26.24
N ARG A 66 -0.03 9.56 -26.78
CA ARG A 66 0.39 8.17 -26.63
C ARG A 66 1.81 7.94 -27.14
N ASN A 67 2.12 8.41 -28.35
CA ASN A 67 3.45 8.28 -28.92
C ASN A 67 4.51 8.96 -28.06
N TYR A 68 4.21 10.15 -27.54
CA TYR A 68 5.11 10.84 -26.62
C TYR A 68 5.36 10.02 -25.35
N LEU A 69 4.30 9.50 -24.70
CA LEU A 69 4.42 8.65 -23.51
C LEU A 69 5.25 7.38 -23.77
N CYS A 70 5.01 6.70 -24.89
CA CYS A 70 5.63 5.41 -25.16
C CYS A 70 7.05 5.52 -25.73
N LYS A 71 7.37 6.58 -26.47
CA LYS A 71 8.61 6.67 -27.27
C LYS A 71 9.55 7.80 -26.86
N GLU A 72 9.01 8.90 -26.35
CA GLU A 72 9.80 10.13 -26.10
C GLU A 72 9.98 10.42 -24.61
N LEU A 73 9.01 10.03 -23.77
CA LEU A 73 9.04 10.29 -22.35
C LEU A 73 10.13 9.47 -21.68
N ARG A 74 11.24 10.14 -21.35
CA ARG A 74 12.30 9.56 -20.54
C ARG A 74 11.88 9.54 -19.08
N SER A 75 12.28 8.50 -18.35
CA SER A 75 12.09 8.44 -16.91
C SER A 75 12.77 9.65 -16.25
N TYR A 76 12.00 10.50 -15.59
CA TYR A 76 12.56 11.56 -14.76
C TYR A 76 13.29 10.93 -13.57
N ARG A 77 14.51 11.39 -13.27
CA ARG A 77 15.15 11.05 -12.00
C ARG A 77 14.35 11.73 -10.90
N LYS A 78 13.68 10.93 -10.06
CA LYS A 78 13.08 11.41 -8.81
C LYS A 78 14.20 11.97 -7.93
N ASN A 79 14.39 13.29 -7.95
CA ASN A 79 15.27 13.96 -7.02
C ASN A 79 14.57 14.08 -5.66
N ILE A 80 15.33 14.35 -4.60
CA ILE A 80 14.84 14.62 -3.23
C ILE A 80 13.74 15.71 -3.21
N GLU A 81 13.66 16.57 -4.23
CA GLU A 81 12.64 17.61 -4.38
C GLU A 81 11.24 17.08 -4.73
N TRP A 82 11.11 15.81 -5.14
CA TRP A 82 9.83 15.17 -5.44
C TRP A 82 9.14 14.61 -4.18
N GLN A 83 9.77 14.76 -3.03
CA GLN A 83 9.26 14.32 -1.73
C GLN A 83 8.00 15.09 -1.36
N SER A 84 6.84 14.53 -1.69
CA SER A 84 5.54 15.07 -1.27
C SER A 84 5.04 14.37 -0.01
N VAL A 85 4.23 15.07 0.78
CA VAL A 85 3.52 14.51 1.92
C VAL A 85 2.63 13.33 1.48
N GLN A 86 1.99 13.45 0.32
CA GLN A 86 1.15 12.41 -0.27
C GLN A 86 1.92 11.15 -0.65
N GLU A 87 3.10 11.28 -1.25
CA GLU A 87 3.94 10.13 -1.57
C GLU A 87 4.41 9.41 -0.30
N ILE A 88 4.78 10.15 0.75
CA ILE A 88 5.12 9.56 2.04
C ILE A 88 3.92 8.84 2.64
N GLN A 89 2.74 9.47 2.66
CA GLN A 89 1.51 8.86 3.18
C GLN A 89 1.21 7.53 2.47
N PHE A 90 1.29 7.51 1.14
CA PHE A 90 1.11 6.30 0.35
C PHE A 90 2.14 5.21 0.71
N GLN A 91 3.42 5.59 0.83
CA GLN A 91 4.47 4.65 1.22
C GLN A 91 4.25 4.10 2.63
N ILE A 92 3.93 4.96 3.61
CA ILE A 92 3.63 4.53 4.98
C ILE A 92 2.45 3.55 4.96
N ASN A 93 1.34 3.90 4.30
CA ASN A 93 0.17 3.03 4.20
C ASN A 93 0.51 1.65 3.62
N SER A 94 1.41 1.59 2.63
CA SER A 94 1.87 0.33 2.04
C SER A 94 2.76 -0.52 2.97
N ILE A 95 3.45 0.09 3.94
CA ILE A 95 4.35 -0.62 4.88
C ILE A 95 3.71 -0.95 6.24
N ILE A 96 2.57 -0.34 6.61
CA ILE A 96 1.91 -0.57 7.93
C ILE A 96 1.69 -2.05 8.19
N ARG A 97 0.98 -2.75 7.29
CA ARG A 97 0.71 -4.19 7.46
C ARG A 97 2.01 -5.00 7.47
N PRO A 98 2.95 -4.85 6.51
CA PRO A 98 4.25 -5.51 6.57
C PRO A 98 5.01 -5.34 7.89
N MET A 99 5.01 -4.14 8.46
CA MET A 99 5.66 -3.85 9.75
C MET A 99 4.95 -4.56 10.90
N LEU A 100 3.62 -4.46 10.98
CA LEU A 100 2.85 -5.08 12.05
C LEU A 100 3.00 -6.60 12.04
N GLU A 101 2.92 -7.23 10.86
CA GLU A 101 3.08 -8.70 10.76
C GLU A 101 4.52 -9.12 11.05
N ALA A 102 5.51 -8.28 10.73
CA ALA A 102 6.88 -8.50 11.15
C ALA A 102 7.04 -8.42 12.68
N ILE A 103 6.44 -7.41 13.33
CA ILE A 103 6.42 -7.30 14.80
C ILE A 103 5.81 -8.55 15.42
N ARG A 104 4.62 -8.96 14.96
CA ARG A 104 3.92 -10.14 15.48
C ARG A 104 4.75 -11.40 15.32
N ASN A 105 5.43 -11.57 14.19
CA ASN A 105 6.28 -12.74 13.96
C ASN A 105 7.59 -12.70 14.76
N ILE A 106 8.18 -11.52 14.99
CA ILE A 106 9.31 -11.36 15.90
C ILE A 106 8.91 -11.80 17.31
N LEU A 107 7.75 -11.38 17.81
CA LEU A 107 7.25 -11.79 19.13
C LEU A 107 7.03 -13.31 19.22
N ARG A 108 6.47 -13.93 18.17
CA ARG A 108 6.36 -15.39 18.07
C ARG A 108 7.72 -16.07 18.17
N ASN A 109 8.72 -15.56 17.45
CA ASN A 109 10.04 -16.16 17.40
C ASN A 109 10.84 -15.94 18.70
N ILE A 110 10.61 -14.83 19.42
CA ILE A 110 11.13 -14.62 20.78
C ILE A 110 10.59 -15.72 21.71
N LEU A 111 9.30 -16.02 21.64
CA LEU A 111 8.65 -17.03 22.49
C LEU A 111 9.02 -18.48 22.11
N LEU A 112 9.46 -18.72 20.87
CA LEU A 112 9.95 -20.03 20.41
C LEU A 112 11.47 -20.21 20.55
N PHE A 113 12.19 -19.17 20.97
CA PHE A 113 13.66 -19.18 20.99
C PHE A 113 14.21 -20.35 21.82
N ASP A 114 13.66 -20.57 23.01
CA ASP A 114 14.13 -21.62 23.94
C ASP A 114 13.88 -23.05 23.43
N VAL A 115 12.92 -23.24 22.51
CA VAL A 115 12.61 -24.55 21.93
C VAL A 115 13.31 -24.81 20.60
N ASN A 116 14.31 -23.97 20.24
CA ASN A 116 15.08 -24.05 18.99
C ASN A 116 14.16 -24.22 17.77
N SER A 117 13.12 -23.39 17.68
CA SER A 117 12.20 -23.37 16.55
C SER A 117 11.80 -21.95 16.22
N TYR A 118 11.30 -21.72 15.01
CA TYR A 118 10.78 -20.41 14.61
C TYR A 118 9.70 -20.52 13.55
N ILE A 119 8.91 -19.45 13.42
CA ILE A 119 7.95 -19.27 12.33
C ILE A 119 8.55 -18.34 11.29
N LYS A 120 8.52 -18.78 10.04
CA LYS A 120 8.95 -18.03 8.87
C LYS A 120 7.74 -17.54 8.09
N LEU A 121 7.70 -16.23 7.83
CA LEU A 121 6.70 -15.64 6.94
C LEU A 121 7.01 -15.96 5.48
N LYS A 122 5.99 -16.42 4.74
CA LYS A 122 6.01 -16.68 3.30
C LYS A 122 4.94 -15.81 2.61
N PRO A 123 5.22 -14.54 2.33
CA PRO A 123 4.27 -13.70 1.59
C PRO A 123 4.10 -14.21 0.16
N VAL A 124 2.86 -14.39 -0.26
CA VAL A 124 2.47 -14.86 -1.59
C VAL A 124 1.62 -13.79 -2.25
N LYS A 125 1.99 -13.36 -3.46
CA LYS A 125 1.19 -12.39 -4.23
C LYS A 125 -0.20 -12.97 -4.47
N VAL A 126 -1.22 -12.12 -4.42
CA VAL A 126 -2.56 -12.48 -4.89
C VAL A 126 -2.59 -12.25 -6.41
N ASN A 127 -3.39 -13.03 -7.15
CA ASN A 127 -3.48 -12.92 -8.61
C ASN A 127 -4.64 -12.04 -9.08
N GLU A 128 -5.61 -11.82 -8.20
CA GLU A 128 -6.86 -11.11 -8.49
C GLU A 128 -6.99 -9.90 -7.58
N ASP A 129 -7.89 -8.98 -7.93
CA ASP A 129 -8.28 -7.85 -7.07
C ASP A 129 -9.10 -8.36 -5.90
N SER A 130 -8.39 -8.87 -4.90
CA SER A 130 -8.94 -9.34 -3.64
C SER A 130 -8.69 -8.33 -2.54
N VAL A 131 -9.62 -8.31 -1.59
CA VAL A 131 -9.44 -7.69 -0.29
C VAL A 131 -9.22 -8.76 0.76
N ILE A 132 -8.48 -8.42 1.81
CA ILE A 132 -8.39 -9.24 3.01
C ILE A 132 -9.52 -8.81 3.91
N CYS A 133 -10.43 -9.72 4.21
CA CYS A 133 -11.48 -9.48 5.16
C CYS A 133 -11.10 -10.05 6.52
N TYR A 134 -11.52 -9.36 7.57
CA TYR A 134 -11.34 -9.80 8.95
C TYR A 134 -12.70 -10.18 9.58
N PRO A 135 -13.45 -11.16 9.02
CA PRO A 135 -14.68 -11.60 9.65
C PRO A 135 -14.36 -12.32 10.97
N TYR A 136 -15.38 -12.46 11.81
CA TYR A 136 -15.28 -13.21 13.07
C TYR A 136 -14.91 -14.69 12.84
N GLU A 137 -15.21 -15.25 11.67
CA GLU A 137 -14.89 -16.64 11.34
C GLU A 137 -13.85 -16.72 10.22
N ARG A 138 -12.58 -16.84 10.63
CA ARG A 138 -11.48 -17.18 9.72
C ARG A 138 -10.95 -18.59 9.98
N GLN A 139 -10.40 -19.18 8.93
CA GLN A 139 -9.70 -20.45 9.00
C GLN A 139 -8.50 -20.32 9.95
N ARG A 140 -8.41 -21.24 10.91
CA ARG A 140 -7.27 -21.40 11.80
C ARG A 140 -6.43 -22.56 11.30
N GLN A 141 -5.11 -22.42 11.38
CA GLN A 141 -4.19 -23.50 11.08
C GLN A 141 -3.08 -23.53 12.13
N GLN A 142 -2.68 -24.73 12.52
CA GLN A 142 -1.61 -24.95 13.48
C GLN A 142 -0.24 -24.94 12.78
N PHE A 143 0.71 -24.20 13.34
CA PHE A 143 2.11 -24.12 12.91
C PHE A 143 3.00 -24.34 14.15
N GLY A 144 3.40 -25.59 14.36
CA GLY A 144 4.07 -26.01 15.59
C GLY A 144 3.15 -25.81 16.79
N GLN A 145 3.57 -25.00 17.77
CA GLN A 145 2.78 -24.73 18.97
C GLN A 145 1.71 -23.64 18.77
N TYR A 146 1.81 -22.83 17.71
CA TYR A 146 0.88 -21.73 17.47
C TYR A 146 -0.32 -22.16 16.64
N TRP A 147 -1.50 -21.68 16.99
CA TRP A 147 -2.60 -21.51 16.04
C TRP A 147 -2.52 -20.13 15.40
N ILE A 148 -2.75 -20.05 14.09
CA ILE A 148 -2.72 -18.80 13.33
C ILE A 148 -4.00 -18.67 12.50
N LEU A 149 -4.63 -17.50 12.55
CA LEU A 149 -5.72 -17.13 11.64
C LEU A 149 -5.12 -16.79 10.27
N LEU A 150 -5.54 -17.54 9.24
CA LEU A 150 -5.11 -17.29 7.87
C LEU A 150 -5.86 -16.08 7.28
N ASP A 151 -5.23 -15.41 6.31
CA ASP A 151 -5.90 -14.34 5.56
C ASP A 151 -7.11 -14.91 4.81
N HIS A 152 -8.28 -14.28 4.97
CA HIS A 152 -9.47 -14.59 4.19
C HIS A 152 -9.58 -13.59 3.04
N LEU A 153 -9.33 -14.08 1.83
CA LEU A 153 -9.38 -13.28 0.59
C LEU A 153 -10.72 -13.47 -0.10
N HIS A 154 -11.32 -12.36 -0.53
CA HIS A 154 -12.45 -12.37 -1.45
C HIS A 154 -12.47 -11.08 -2.28
N SER A 155 -13.18 -11.09 -3.42
CA SER A 155 -13.46 -9.88 -4.18
C SER A 155 -14.41 -8.97 -3.39
N LEU A 156 -14.30 -7.65 -3.55
CA LEU A 156 -15.24 -6.70 -2.95
C LEU A 156 -16.67 -7.06 -3.40
N SER A 157 -17.49 -7.51 -2.44
CA SER A 157 -18.90 -7.83 -2.65
C SER A 157 -19.74 -7.07 -1.61
N ASN A 158 -21.03 -6.90 -1.88
CA ASN A 158 -21.95 -6.13 -1.03
C ASN A 158 -22.23 -6.76 0.35
N GLN A 159 -21.59 -7.88 0.70
CA GLN A 159 -21.89 -8.66 1.92
C GLN A 159 -21.01 -8.31 3.13
N CYS A 160 -19.97 -7.48 2.96
CA CYS A 160 -19.06 -7.12 4.03
C CYS A 160 -18.93 -5.59 4.12
N SER A 161 -18.79 -5.06 5.33
CA SER A 161 -18.63 -3.63 5.54
C SER A 161 -17.20 -3.20 5.19
N LEU A 162 -17.06 -2.04 4.53
CA LEU A 162 -15.77 -1.53 3.99
C LEU A 162 -14.68 -1.36 5.06
N ASP A 163 -15.06 -1.13 6.31
CA ASP A 163 -14.18 -1.00 7.47
C ASP A 163 -13.54 -2.34 7.89
N GLN A 164 -14.06 -3.47 7.40
CA GLN A 164 -13.54 -4.82 7.69
C GLN A 164 -12.53 -5.30 6.65
N HIS A 165 -12.13 -4.46 5.70
CA HIS A 165 -11.23 -4.83 4.62
C HIS A 165 -9.87 -4.14 4.69
N SER A 166 -8.85 -4.87 4.24
CA SER A 166 -7.56 -4.29 3.86
C SER A 166 -7.24 -4.64 2.41
N PRO A 167 -6.50 -3.78 1.69
CA PRO A 167 -6.02 -4.10 0.34
C PRO A 167 -5.24 -5.43 0.33
N GLY A 168 -5.68 -6.37 -0.53
CA GLY A 168 -5.17 -7.74 -0.57
C GLY A 168 -4.02 -7.96 -1.55
N ALA A 169 -3.01 -7.08 -1.58
CA ALA A 169 -1.88 -7.21 -2.50
C ALA A 169 -1.07 -8.52 -2.31
N TYR A 170 -1.11 -9.10 -1.12
CA TYR A 170 -0.47 -10.38 -0.80
C TYR A 170 -1.21 -11.07 0.36
N ARG A 171 -1.10 -12.40 0.40
CA ARG A 171 -1.44 -13.19 1.59
C ARG A 171 -0.19 -13.69 2.32
N LEU A 172 -0.29 -13.85 3.62
CA LEU A 172 0.76 -14.44 4.44
C LEU A 172 0.57 -15.95 4.58
N GLY A 173 1.53 -16.69 4.03
CA GLY A 173 1.78 -18.08 4.41
C GLY A 173 2.75 -18.15 5.58
N TYR A 174 2.73 -19.28 6.27
CA TYR A 174 3.58 -19.56 7.43
C TYR A 174 4.28 -20.90 7.25
N GLU A 175 5.51 -20.99 7.75
CA GLU A 175 6.27 -22.23 7.83
C GLU A 175 6.87 -22.33 9.22
N TYR A 176 6.62 -23.45 9.91
CA TYR A 176 7.27 -23.76 11.18
C TYR A 176 8.57 -24.52 10.89
N VAL A 177 9.68 -24.05 11.44
CA VAL A 177 11.01 -24.63 11.22
C VAL A 177 11.57 -25.12 12.54
N TYR A 178 11.95 -26.40 12.58
CA TYR A 178 12.65 -27.06 13.68
C TYR A 178 14.16 -26.83 13.54
N ASP A 179 14.58 -25.58 13.73
CA ASP A 179 15.99 -25.19 13.69
C ASP A 179 16.20 -23.93 14.53
N ARG A 180 17.46 -23.66 14.89
CA ARG A 180 17.81 -22.38 15.48
C ARG A 180 17.60 -21.28 14.46
N ILE A 181 16.88 -20.25 14.86
CA ILE A 181 16.85 -19.01 14.11
C ILE A 181 18.28 -18.45 14.04
N ASN A 182 18.70 -18.02 12.86
CA ASN A 182 20.05 -17.47 12.66
C ASN A 182 20.26 -16.16 13.44
N GLU A 183 19.17 -15.48 13.80
CA GLU A 183 19.17 -14.22 14.54
C GLU A 183 19.21 -14.51 16.05
N SER A 184 20.08 -13.82 16.80
CA SER A 184 20.09 -13.98 18.24
C SER A 184 18.83 -13.40 18.89
N LEU A 185 18.51 -13.83 20.11
CA LEU A 185 17.44 -13.21 20.90
C LEU A 185 17.66 -11.70 21.10
N VAL A 186 18.92 -11.26 21.18
CA VAL A 186 19.30 -9.85 21.26
C VAL A 186 18.91 -9.12 19.97
N ASP A 187 19.21 -9.72 18.80
CA ASP A 187 18.86 -9.14 17.50
C ASP A 187 17.35 -9.02 17.31
N LEU A 188 16.58 -10.05 17.70
CA LEU A 188 15.13 -10.03 17.63
C LEU A 188 14.53 -8.91 18.50
N ASN A 189 15.02 -8.76 19.74
CA ASN A 189 14.57 -7.69 20.62
C ASN A 189 14.99 -6.30 20.09
N GLN A 190 16.18 -6.16 19.52
CA GLN A 190 16.61 -4.93 18.89
C GLN A 190 15.70 -4.56 17.71
N GLN A 191 15.41 -5.52 16.82
CA GLN A 191 14.47 -5.31 15.70
C GLN A 191 13.08 -4.92 16.19
N ARG A 192 12.56 -5.59 17.23
CA ARG A 192 11.29 -5.24 17.88
C ARG A 192 11.27 -3.79 18.36
N THR A 193 12.30 -3.37 19.09
CA THR A 193 12.41 -1.99 19.61
C THR A 193 12.54 -0.96 18.48
N VAL A 194 13.32 -1.27 17.44
CA VAL A 194 13.46 -0.39 16.27
C VAL A 194 12.11 -0.20 15.58
N LEU A 195 11.40 -1.29 15.29
CA LEU A 195 10.07 -1.24 14.65
C LEU A 195 9.07 -0.45 15.51
N CYS A 196 9.05 -0.65 16.82
CA CYS A 196 8.17 0.09 17.74
C CYS A 196 8.40 1.62 17.65
N LYS A 197 9.65 2.06 17.69
CA LYS A 197 10.02 3.48 17.59
C LYS A 197 9.65 4.06 16.23
N ILE A 198 9.93 3.33 15.14
CA ILE A 198 9.62 3.79 13.79
C ILE A 198 8.11 3.88 13.60
N SER A 199 7.34 2.86 14.01
CA SER A 199 5.88 2.88 13.96
C SER A 199 5.31 4.13 14.64
N ALA A 200 5.79 4.50 15.83
CA ALA A 200 5.30 5.68 16.54
C ALA A 200 5.62 6.99 15.80
N GLU A 201 6.82 7.11 15.21
CA GLU A 201 7.19 8.30 14.42
C GLU A 201 6.39 8.41 13.12
N LEU A 202 6.13 7.28 12.44
CA LEU A 202 5.31 7.25 11.22
C LEU A 202 3.84 7.54 11.52
N ALA A 203 3.29 6.98 12.61
CA ALA A 203 1.93 7.28 13.06
C ALA A 203 1.74 8.76 13.32
N ARG A 204 2.67 9.38 14.07
CA ARG A 204 2.66 10.83 14.33
C ARG A 204 2.68 11.63 13.03
N PHE A 205 3.50 11.24 12.07
CA PHE A 205 3.53 11.90 10.75
C PHE A 205 2.16 11.81 10.06
N LEU A 206 1.54 10.63 10.03
CA LEU A 206 0.22 10.44 9.44
C LEU A 206 -0.85 11.31 10.11
N THR A 207 -0.93 11.30 11.44
CA THR A 207 -1.90 12.10 12.20
C THR A 207 -1.68 13.61 12.00
N ALA A 208 -0.42 14.07 11.99
CA ALA A 208 -0.09 15.48 11.77
C ALA A 208 -0.41 15.96 10.35
N SER A 209 -0.36 15.05 9.38
CA SER A 209 -0.64 15.32 7.96
C SER A 209 -2.13 15.31 7.58
N GLN A 210 -3.03 15.18 8.57
CA GLN A 210 -4.49 15.15 8.43
C GLN A 210 -5.04 14.03 7.53
N LEU A 211 -4.26 13.01 7.18
CA LEU A 211 -4.74 11.91 6.35
C LEU A 211 -5.73 11.01 7.10
N ASN A 212 -5.43 10.72 8.36
CA ASN A 212 -6.21 9.82 9.20
C ASN A 212 -6.47 10.50 10.54
N GLN A 213 -7.74 10.53 10.97
CA GLN A 213 -8.10 10.91 12.33
C GLN A 213 -7.64 9.86 13.35
N GLU A 214 -7.45 8.61 12.90
CA GLU A 214 -7.07 7.48 13.72
C GLU A 214 -5.62 7.05 13.47
N ASP A 215 -5.01 6.45 14.50
CA ASP A 215 -3.67 5.87 14.43
C ASP A 215 -3.73 4.46 13.83
N PRO A 216 -3.29 4.26 12.58
CA PRO A 216 -3.46 2.98 11.90
C PRO A 216 -2.54 1.89 12.45
N PHE A 217 -1.42 2.24 13.11
CA PHE A 217 -0.58 1.27 13.79
C PHE A 217 -1.25 0.77 15.06
N LEU A 218 -1.84 1.68 15.85
CA LEU A 218 -2.60 1.31 17.03
C LEU A 218 -3.79 0.41 16.68
N PHE A 219 -4.55 0.79 15.65
CA PHE A 219 -5.67 -0.01 15.15
C PHE A 219 -5.21 -1.42 14.75
N GLY A 220 -4.11 -1.52 14.01
CA GLY A 220 -3.54 -2.80 13.61
C GLY A 220 -3.06 -3.66 14.79
N LEU A 221 -2.49 -3.05 15.84
CA LEU A 221 -2.10 -3.76 17.07
C LEU A 221 -3.33 -4.28 17.84
N ILE A 222 -4.37 -3.46 17.98
CA ILE A 222 -5.63 -3.86 18.61
C ILE A 222 -6.23 -5.04 17.84
N ARG A 223 -6.26 -4.98 16.51
CA ARG A 223 -6.72 -6.08 15.65
C ARG A 223 -5.94 -7.37 15.94
N MET A 224 -4.60 -7.31 16.00
CA MET A 224 -3.78 -8.49 16.27
C MET A 224 -4.08 -9.11 17.63
N ILE A 225 -4.26 -8.30 18.66
CA ILE A 225 -4.62 -8.79 20.00
C ILE A 225 -6.01 -9.46 19.97
N THR A 226 -6.99 -8.83 19.33
CA THR A 226 -8.33 -9.40 19.14
C THR A 226 -8.27 -10.75 18.43
N GLU A 227 -7.47 -10.86 17.38
CA GLU A 227 -7.26 -12.09 16.63
C GLU A 227 -6.67 -13.23 17.48
N GLU A 228 -5.64 -12.93 18.29
CA GLU A 228 -5.07 -13.93 19.18
C GLU A 228 -6.07 -14.32 20.29
N ASN A 229 -6.87 -13.39 20.79
CA ASN A 229 -7.95 -13.70 21.74
C ASN A 229 -9.00 -14.64 21.13
N MET A 230 -9.40 -14.41 19.89
CA MET A 230 -10.33 -15.29 19.16
C MET A 230 -9.78 -16.71 19.00
N ILE A 231 -8.47 -16.84 18.75
CA ILE A 231 -7.80 -18.14 18.73
C ILE A 231 -7.91 -18.82 20.10
N CYS A 232 -7.54 -18.13 21.17
CA CYS A 232 -7.57 -18.68 22.53
C CYS A 232 -8.98 -19.05 23.03
N GLN A 233 -10.02 -18.38 22.55
CA GLN A 233 -11.41 -18.70 22.86
C GLN A 233 -11.89 -20.01 22.20
N LYS A 234 -11.42 -20.30 20.98
CA LYS A 234 -11.82 -21.49 20.22
C LYS A 234 -10.93 -22.70 20.51
N GLU A 235 -9.63 -22.46 20.68
CA GLU A 235 -8.63 -23.49 20.93
C GLU A 235 -8.26 -23.47 22.42
N ASN A 236 -9.17 -24.01 23.25
CA ASN A 236 -8.98 -24.11 24.69
C ASN A 236 -7.60 -24.70 24.99
N GLN A 237 -6.82 -24.04 25.84
CA GLN A 237 -5.47 -24.44 26.30
C GLN A 237 -4.29 -24.09 25.38
N ASN A 238 -4.42 -23.25 24.34
CA ASN A 238 -3.22 -22.76 23.65
C ASN A 238 -2.43 -21.72 24.49
N HIS A 239 -1.56 -22.23 25.36
CA HIS A 239 -0.72 -21.41 26.25
C HIS A 239 0.26 -20.50 25.51
N ILE A 240 0.72 -20.86 24.31
CA ILE A 240 1.71 -20.05 23.59
C ILE A 240 1.05 -18.84 22.91
N ASN A 241 -0.16 -18.98 22.37
CA ASN A 241 -0.97 -17.85 21.91
C ASN A 241 -1.36 -16.93 23.08
N GLN A 242 -1.64 -17.47 24.28
CA GLN A 242 -1.85 -16.66 25.49
C GLN A 242 -0.61 -15.84 25.87
N LYS A 243 0.59 -16.44 25.84
CA LYS A 243 1.85 -15.70 26.03
C LYS A 243 2.05 -14.61 24.97
N LEU A 244 1.71 -14.89 23.71
CA LEU A 244 1.78 -13.90 22.64
C LEU A 244 0.85 -12.70 22.86
N ILE A 245 -0.37 -12.91 23.37
CA ILE A 245 -1.27 -11.81 23.74
C ILE A 245 -0.62 -10.90 24.78
N ILE A 246 -0.01 -11.48 25.82
CA ILE A 246 0.68 -10.71 26.86
C ILE A 246 1.82 -9.87 26.26
N GLU A 247 2.62 -10.45 25.37
CA GLU A 247 3.72 -9.73 24.71
C GLU A 247 3.21 -8.66 23.73
N LEU A 248 2.10 -8.90 23.03
CA LEU A 248 1.45 -7.89 22.17
C LEU A 248 0.90 -6.73 22.98
N GLU A 249 0.28 -6.99 24.15
CA GLU A 249 -0.20 -5.96 25.06
C GLU A 249 0.95 -5.12 25.63
N LYS A 250 2.06 -5.75 26.03
CA LYS A 250 3.30 -5.04 26.40
C LYS A 250 3.81 -4.17 25.26
N PHE A 251 3.88 -4.71 24.05
CA PHE A 251 4.31 -3.96 22.87
C PHE A 251 3.39 -2.77 22.58
N LYS A 252 2.07 -2.95 22.67
CA LYS A 252 1.07 -1.87 22.50
C LYS A 252 1.30 -0.74 23.50
N ASN A 253 1.55 -1.07 24.77
CA ASN A 253 1.85 -0.09 25.80
C ASN A 253 3.19 0.64 25.55
N GLU A 254 4.24 -0.09 25.15
CA GLU A 254 5.52 0.50 24.73
C GLU A 254 5.32 1.47 23.56
N TYR A 255 4.56 1.06 22.55
CA TYR A 255 4.20 1.86 21.39
C TYR A 255 3.48 3.16 21.78
N GLN A 256 2.44 3.06 22.63
CA GLN A 256 1.69 4.23 23.09
C GLN A 256 2.57 5.18 23.91
N ASN A 257 3.47 4.65 24.74
CA ASN A 257 4.44 5.45 25.49
C ASN A 257 5.39 6.21 24.57
N PHE A 258 5.89 5.55 23.52
CA PHE A 258 6.68 6.23 22.48
C PHE A 258 5.85 7.30 21.78
N ASN A 259 4.64 6.96 21.32
CA ASN A 259 3.78 7.89 20.61
C ASN A 259 3.51 9.16 21.46
N ALA A 260 3.13 9.00 22.73
CA ALA A 260 2.93 10.12 23.66
C ALA A 260 4.20 10.98 23.87
N LYS A 261 5.38 10.34 23.93
CA LYS A 261 6.68 11.05 24.01
C LYS A 261 6.98 11.83 22.73
N TYR A 262 6.62 11.31 21.56
CA TYR A 262 6.85 11.93 20.27
C TYR A 262 5.84 13.03 19.94
N SER A 263 4.60 12.96 20.44
CA SER A 263 3.58 14.00 20.27
C SER A 263 4.02 15.37 20.77
N LYS A 264 4.97 15.43 21.72
CA LYS A 264 5.54 16.68 22.24
C LYS A 264 6.67 17.26 21.38
N LYS A 265 7.16 16.53 20.38
CA LYS A 265 8.29 16.96 19.53
C LYS A 265 7.80 17.64 18.26
N LYS A 266 8.59 18.59 17.75
CA LYS A 266 8.37 19.21 16.44
C LYS A 266 8.32 18.15 15.33
N ASN A 267 7.53 18.39 14.29
CA ASN A 267 7.49 17.53 13.10
C ASN A 267 8.89 17.39 12.50
N LYS A 268 9.26 16.14 12.20
CA LYS A 268 10.52 15.82 11.51
C LYS A 268 10.44 16.35 10.08
N PRO A 269 11.58 16.77 9.49
CA PRO A 269 11.62 17.08 8.06
C PRO A 269 11.26 15.85 7.23
N LEU A 270 10.73 16.06 6.01
CA LEU A 270 10.31 14.96 5.13
C LEU A 270 11.44 13.98 4.85
N SER A 271 12.66 14.48 4.68
CA SER A 271 13.88 13.68 4.48
C SER A 271 14.09 12.64 5.58
N ASP A 272 13.84 13.00 6.84
CA ASP A 272 13.97 12.07 7.97
C ASP A 272 12.92 10.95 7.87
N ILE A 273 11.69 11.28 7.47
CA ILE A 273 10.62 10.29 7.32
C ILE A 273 10.94 9.31 6.19
N TYR A 274 11.54 9.78 5.09
CA TYR A 274 12.05 8.90 4.03
C TYR A 274 13.15 7.95 4.52
N GLU A 275 14.08 8.43 5.34
CA GLU A 275 15.11 7.56 5.92
C GLU A 275 14.52 6.52 6.88
N LEU A 276 13.46 6.88 7.63
CA LEU A 276 12.72 5.89 8.43
C LEU A 276 12.08 4.81 7.55
N ILE A 277 11.37 5.19 6.48
CA ILE A 277 10.76 4.24 5.54
C ILE A 277 11.83 3.35 4.90
N LYS A 278 12.95 3.93 4.48
CA LYS A 278 14.07 3.19 3.90
C LYS A 278 14.65 2.19 4.89
N SER A 279 14.83 2.57 6.16
CA SER A 279 15.33 1.67 7.19
C SER A 279 14.40 0.47 7.44
N VAL A 280 13.08 0.69 7.39
CA VAL A 280 12.06 -0.37 7.46
C VAL A 280 12.16 -1.32 6.27
N ASN A 281 12.40 -0.79 5.07
CA ASN A 281 12.51 -1.57 3.84
C ASN A 281 13.73 -2.51 3.84
N GLU A 282 14.74 -2.26 4.67
CA GLU A 282 15.91 -3.14 4.81
C GLU A 282 15.70 -4.28 5.81
N ILE A 283 14.65 -4.24 6.63
CA ILE A 283 14.31 -5.35 7.52
C ILE A 283 13.87 -6.54 6.67
N SER A 284 14.62 -7.65 6.74
CA SER A 284 14.46 -8.83 5.87
C SER A 284 13.01 -9.32 5.73
N MET A 285 12.28 -9.38 6.84
CA MET A 285 10.89 -9.85 6.87
C MET A 285 9.91 -8.87 6.19
N VAL A 286 10.13 -7.56 6.38
CA VAL A 286 9.34 -6.51 5.73
C VAL A 286 9.66 -6.48 4.24
N LYS A 287 10.94 -6.53 3.87
CA LYS A 287 11.44 -6.54 2.48
C LYS A 287 10.79 -7.64 1.64
N LYS A 288 10.64 -8.85 2.19
CA LYS A 288 9.96 -9.97 1.51
C LYS A 288 8.48 -9.69 1.24
N GLN A 289 7.78 -9.08 2.19
CA GLN A 289 6.37 -8.71 2.03
C GLN A 289 6.21 -7.59 0.99
N LEU A 290 7.06 -6.56 1.03
CA LEU A 290 7.08 -5.50 0.03
C LEU A 290 7.43 -6.00 -1.37
N HIS A 291 8.27 -7.03 -1.48
CA HIS A 291 8.52 -7.70 -2.75
C HIS A 291 7.27 -8.36 -3.32
N ALA A 292 6.45 -9.00 -2.48
CA ALA A 292 5.17 -9.58 -2.91
C ALA A 292 4.19 -8.48 -3.38
N ILE A 293 4.11 -7.35 -2.68
CA ILE A 293 3.29 -6.19 -3.09
C ILE A 293 3.75 -5.66 -4.45
N ARG A 294 5.06 -5.46 -4.65
CA ARG A 294 5.60 -4.99 -5.95
C ARG A 294 5.30 -5.97 -7.08
N LYS A 295 5.37 -7.28 -6.81
CA LYS A 295 4.99 -8.31 -7.79
C LYS A 295 3.51 -8.24 -8.15
N TYR A 296 2.64 -8.03 -7.17
CA TYR A 296 1.20 -7.85 -7.40
C TYR A 296 0.91 -6.61 -8.26
N HIS A 297 1.47 -5.45 -7.92
CA HIS A 297 1.29 -4.24 -8.74
C HIS A 297 1.81 -4.41 -10.16
N LYS A 298 2.96 -5.09 -10.33
CA LYS A 298 3.48 -5.41 -11.66
C LYS A 298 2.51 -6.28 -12.45
N SER A 299 1.93 -7.33 -11.85
CA SER A 299 0.95 -8.16 -12.55
C SER A 299 -0.34 -7.42 -12.89
N LEU A 300 -0.80 -6.53 -12.00
CA LEU A 300 -2.00 -5.72 -12.25
C LEU A 300 -1.80 -4.77 -13.45
N LEU A 301 -0.64 -4.12 -13.52
CA LEU A 301 -0.28 -3.26 -14.65
C LEU A 301 -0.23 -4.05 -15.97
N THR A 302 0.42 -5.23 -15.96
CA THR A 302 0.50 -6.07 -17.16
C THR A 302 -0.86 -6.61 -17.61
N ALA A 303 -1.75 -6.99 -16.68
CA ALA A 303 -3.10 -7.45 -17.01
C ALA A 303 -3.93 -6.32 -17.64
N ASN A 304 -3.85 -5.11 -17.09
CA ASN A 304 -4.55 -3.94 -17.63
C ASN A 304 -4.02 -3.53 -19.01
N GLU A 305 -2.72 -3.64 -19.24
CA GLU A 305 -2.13 -3.41 -20.57
C GLU A 305 -2.64 -4.44 -21.59
N GLN A 306 -2.75 -5.72 -21.22
CA GLN A 306 -3.24 -6.78 -22.11
C GLN A 306 -4.72 -6.61 -22.47
N ASN A 307 -5.59 -6.37 -21.48
CA ASN A 307 -7.02 -6.16 -21.72
C ASN A 307 -7.27 -4.97 -22.66
N PHE A 308 -6.45 -3.91 -22.54
CA PHE A 308 -6.55 -2.76 -23.44
C PHE A 308 -6.22 -3.10 -24.90
N TYR A 309 -5.28 -4.02 -25.15
CA TYR A 309 -4.97 -4.45 -26.51
C TYR A 309 -6.06 -5.34 -27.11
N GLU A 310 -6.64 -6.24 -26.32
CA GLU A 310 -7.73 -7.12 -26.77
C GLU A 310 -9.00 -6.34 -27.11
N GLU A 311 -9.40 -5.37 -26.28
CA GLU A 311 -10.54 -4.48 -26.57
C GLU A 311 -10.29 -3.57 -27.78
N SER A 312 -9.03 -3.23 -28.09
CA SER A 312 -8.69 -2.38 -29.22
C SER A 312 -8.70 -3.09 -30.58
N THR A 313 -8.69 -4.43 -30.60
CA THR A 313 -8.76 -5.23 -31.84
C THR A 313 -10.19 -5.55 -32.30
N ASP A 314 -11.19 -5.26 -31.46
CA ASP A 314 -12.61 -5.51 -31.73
C ASP A 314 -13.37 -4.27 -32.28
N PHE A 315 -12.66 -3.17 -32.58
CA PHE A 315 -13.18 -1.96 -33.23
C PHE A 315 -12.61 -1.76 -34.64
#